data_AF-A0A355SKB3-F1
#
_entry.id   AF-A0A355SKB3-F1
#
_cell.length_a   1.000
_cell.length_b   1.000
_cell.length_c   1.000
_cell.angle_alpha   90.00
_cell.angle_beta   90.00
_cell.angle_gamma   90.00
#
_symmetry.space_group_name_H-M   'P 1'
#
loop_
_entity.id
_entity.type
_entity.pdbx_description
1 polymer ?
#
loop_
_entity_poly.entity_id
_entity_poly.type
_entity_poly.pdbx_seq_one_letter_code
_entity_poly.pdbx_strand_id
1 'polypeptide(L)'
;YWNDWWNAIMLVDNKNLYPVQYLLLQLKSQISMLRDLQFLSGTGSVTPPSESLKMATAIVTIGPIVLLYPFLQRYYVKGLIIGSVKG
;
A
#
# COMPACT_ATOMS: atom_id res chain seq x y z
N TYR A 1 -4.89 -8.00 8.05
CA TYR A 1 -6.10 -7.22 7.76
C TYR A 1 -5.88 -5.79 7.23
N TRP A 2 -4.69 -5.17 7.24
CA TRP A 2 -4.45 -3.93 6.45
C TRP A 2 -3.65 -4.20 5.18
N ASN A 3 -2.53 -4.91 5.32
CA ASN A 3 -1.68 -5.35 4.21
C ASN A 3 -2.02 -6.78 3.73
N ASP A 4 -3.27 -7.21 3.92
CA ASP A 4 -3.69 -8.56 3.53
C ASP A 4 -4.34 -8.52 2.16
N TRP A 5 -3.64 -9.08 1.18
CA TRP A 5 -4.04 -9.12 -0.23
C TRP A 5 -4.22 -10.57 -0.73
N TRP A 6 -3.63 -11.55 -0.05
CA TRP A 6 -3.64 -12.95 -0.48
C TRP A 6 -5.03 -13.58 -0.33
N ASN A 7 -5.69 -13.32 0.78
CA ASN A 7 -7.05 -13.80 1.02
C ASN A 7 -8.04 -13.24 0.00
N ALA A 8 -7.83 -11.98 -0.44
CA ALA A 8 -8.66 -11.40 -1.49
C ALA A 8 -8.46 -12.07 -2.85
N ILE A 9 -7.23 -12.47 -3.19
CA ILE A 9 -6.98 -13.23 -4.43
C ILE A 9 -7.67 -14.58 -4.40
N MET A 10 -7.65 -15.25 -3.26
CA MET A 10 -8.12 -16.63 -3.14
C MET A 10 -9.63 -16.77 -2.94
N LEU A 11 -10.27 -15.78 -2.30
CA LEU A 11 -11.63 -15.93 -1.78
C LEU A 11 -12.64 -14.91 -2.33
N VAL A 12 -12.18 -13.90 -3.06
CA VAL A 12 -13.03 -12.76 -3.44
C VAL A 12 -13.18 -12.67 -4.96
N ASP A 13 -14.37 -13.07 -5.45
CA ASP A 13 -14.76 -12.88 -6.86
C ASP A 13 -15.51 -11.55 -7.11
N ASN A 14 -16.13 -10.98 -6.07
CA ASN A 14 -16.90 -9.75 -6.20
C ASN A 14 -15.97 -8.52 -6.15
N LYS A 15 -15.94 -7.73 -7.24
CA LYS A 15 -15.14 -6.50 -7.36
C LYS A 15 -15.39 -5.47 -6.25
N ASN A 16 -16.58 -5.43 -5.66
CA ASN A 16 -16.91 -4.47 -4.60
C ASN A 16 -16.24 -4.82 -3.26
N LEU A 17 -15.70 -6.04 -3.13
CA LEU A 17 -15.03 -6.52 -1.92
C LEU A 17 -13.51 -6.51 -2.06
N TYR A 18 -12.97 -5.90 -3.12
CA TYR A 18 -11.53 -5.82 -3.33
C TYR A 18 -10.88 -4.86 -2.33
N PRO A 19 -9.96 -5.35 -1.48
CA PRO A 19 -9.23 -4.46 -0.60
C PRO A 19 -8.28 -3.58 -1.41
N VAL A 20 -7.98 -2.40 -0.87
CA VAL A 20 -7.06 -1.42 -1.49
C VAL A 20 -5.73 -2.06 -1.87
N GLN A 21 -5.21 -2.96 -1.04
CA GLN A 21 -3.94 -3.65 -1.28
C GLN A 21 -3.95 -4.53 -2.54
N TYR A 22 -5.09 -5.16 -2.85
CA TYR A 22 -5.26 -5.97 -4.06
C TYR A 22 -5.33 -5.08 -5.32
N LEU A 23 -6.06 -3.96 -5.24
CA LEU A 23 -6.16 -3.00 -6.35
C LEU A 23 -4.79 -2.42 -6.73
N LEU A 24 -3.96 -2.10 -5.73
CA LEU A 24 -2.59 -1.62 -5.94
C LEU A 24 -1.71 -2.68 -6.60
N LEU A 25 -1.87 -3.95 -6.23
CA LEU A 25 -1.15 -5.06 -6.86
C LEU A 25 -1.56 -5.22 -8.33
N GLN A 26 -2.85 -5.13 -8.64
CA GLN A 26 -3.34 -5.15 -10.01
C GLN A 26 -2.79 -3.99 -10.84
N LEU A 27 -2.82 -2.76 -10.30
CA LEU A 27 -2.27 -1.57 -10.96
C LEU A 27 -0.78 -1.75 -11.28
N LYS A 28 0.00 -2.23 -10.30
CA LYS A 28 1.42 -2.51 -10.50
C LYS A 28 1.65 -3.55 -11.61
N SER A 29 0.84 -4.60 -11.65
CA SER A 29 0.92 -5.65 -12.69
C SER A 29 0.61 -5.10 -14.09
N GLN A 30 -0.47 -4.31 -14.22
CA GLN A 30 -0.86 -3.67 -15.49
C GLN A 30 0.22 -2.74 -16.02
N ILE A 31 0.84 -1.94 -15.14
CA ILE A 31 1.91 -1.03 -15.53
C ILE A 31 3.17 -1.79 -15.94
N SER A 32 3.51 -2.88 -15.24
CA SER A 32 4.63 -3.74 -15.63
C SER A 32 4.42 -4.31 -17.03
N MET A 33 3.20 -4.81 -17.31
CA MET A 33 2.83 -5.32 -18.63
C MET A 33 2.92 -4.23 -19.71
N LEU A 34 2.42 -3.02 -19.44
CA LEU A 34 2.52 -1.89 -20.36
C LEU A 34 3.98 -1.55 -20.69
N ARG A 35 4.84 -1.53 -19.66
CA ARG A 35 6.28 -1.29 -19.80
C ARG A 35 6.95 -2.35 -20.68
N ASP A 36 6.60 -3.62 -20.46
CA ASP A 36 7.19 -4.74 -21.22
C ASP A 36 6.73 -4.71 -22.70
N LEU A 37 5.47 -4.34 -22.96
CA LEU A 37 4.95 -4.15 -24.31
C LEU A 37 5.60 -2.96 -25.04
N GLN A 38 5.82 -1.84 -24.34
CA GLN A 38 6.51 -0.68 -24.91
C GLN A 38 7.98 -0.97 -25.24
N PHE A 39 8.64 -1.82 -24.46
CA PHE A 39 10.00 -2.28 -24.74
C PHE A 39 10.06 -3.11 -26.04
N LEU A 40 9.02 -3.91 -26.30
CA LEU A 40 8.91 -4.74 -27.50
C LEU A 40 8.51 -3.95 -28.76
N SER A 41 7.75 -2.85 -28.63
CA SER A 41 7.24 -2.09 -29.77
C SER A 41 8.23 -1.08 -30.37
N GLY A 42 9.42 -0.88 -29.77
CA GLY A 42 10.46 0.02 -30.28
C GLY A 42 10.08 1.51 -30.33
N THR A 43 8.89 1.87 -29.88
CA THR A 43 8.38 3.24 -29.82
C THR A 43 9.00 3.94 -28.61
N GLY A 44 10.03 4.75 -28.86
CA GLY A 44 10.72 5.50 -27.84
C GLY A 44 9.79 6.40 -27.01
N SER A 45 10.16 6.53 -25.73
CA SER A 45 9.97 7.71 -24.87
C SER A 45 8.57 8.01 -24.32
N VAL A 46 7.92 7.03 -23.70
CA VAL A 46 7.16 7.30 -22.47
C VAL A 46 7.50 6.21 -21.47
N THR A 47 8.55 6.39 -20.67
CA THR A 47 8.74 5.59 -19.46
C THR A 47 7.54 5.86 -18.56
N PRO A 48 6.67 4.87 -18.28
CA PRO A 48 5.65 5.05 -17.27
C PRO A 48 6.36 5.47 -15.98
N PRO A 49 5.90 6.49 -15.24
CA PRO A 49 6.58 6.99 -14.05
C PRO A 49 6.49 5.96 -12.93
N SER A 50 7.31 4.92 -13.03
CA SER A 50 7.34 3.76 -12.16
C SER A 50 7.71 4.16 -10.73
N GLU A 51 8.65 5.09 -10.58
CA GLU A 51 9.07 5.58 -9.26
C GLU A 51 8.00 6.49 -8.63
N SER A 52 7.42 7.44 -9.37
CA SER A 52 6.35 8.30 -8.83
C SER A 52 5.13 7.49 -8.40
N LEU A 53 4.79 6.43 -9.15
CA LEU A 53 3.64 5.58 -8.85
C LEU A 53 3.92 4.63 -7.68
N LYS A 54 5.15 4.14 -7.55
CA LYS A 54 5.63 3.40 -6.37
C LYS A 54 5.58 4.28 -5.12
N MET A 55 6.03 5.53 -5.22
CA MET A 55 5.96 6.50 -4.12
C MET A 55 4.51 6.88 -3.77
N ALA A 56 3.63 7.08 -4.77
CA ALA A 56 2.21 7.30 -4.55
C ALA A 56 1.53 6.11 -3.85
N THR A 57 1.85 4.89 -4.28
CA THR A 57 1.37 3.65 -3.65
C THR A 57 1.84 3.55 -2.19
N ALA A 58 3.10 3.88 -1.91
CA ALA A 58 3.63 3.90 -0.55
C ALA A 58 2.89 4.93 0.34
N ILE A 59 2.61 6.11 -0.19
CA ILE A 59 1.87 7.16 0.55
C ILE A 59 0.42 6.73 0.80
N VAL A 60 -0.26 6.13 -0.17
CA VAL A 60 -1.65 5.65 0.01
C VAL A 60 -1.74 4.50 1.02
N THR A 61 -0.74 3.61 1.03
CA THR A 61 -0.74 2.42 1.91
C THR A 61 -0.30 2.72 3.34
N ILE A 62 0.73 3.54 3.53
CA ILE A 62 1.36 3.78 4.83
C ILE A 62 1.00 5.16 5.39
N GLY A 63 0.65 6.13 4.54
CA GLY A 63 0.30 7.50 4.94
C GLY A 63 -0.79 7.59 6.01
N PRO A 64 -1.92 6.88 5.90
CA PRO A 64 -2.95 6.89 6.94
C PRO A 64 -2.45 6.40 8.31
N ILE A 65 -1.56 5.39 8.32
CA ILE A 65 -0.95 4.86 9.54
C ILE A 65 -0.04 5.91 10.19
N VAL A 66 0.77 6.59 9.37
CA VAL A 66 1.69 7.64 9.83
C VAL A 66 0.92 8.83 10.41
N LEU A 67 -0.18 9.23 9.77
CA LEU A 67 -1.05 10.30 10.27
C LEU A 67 -1.76 9.93 11.58
N LEU A 68 -2.13 8.66 11.75
CA LEU A 68 -2.73 8.14 12.98
C LEU A 68 -1.70 7.95 14.11
N TYR A 69 -0.43 7.72 13.77
CA TYR A 69 0.65 7.47 14.72
C TYR A 69 0.73 8.50 15.88
N PRO A 70 0.75 9.83 15.66
CA PRO A 70 0.80 10.80 16.77
C PRO A 70 -0.42 10.72 17.71
N PHE A 71 -1.60 10.39 17.19
CA PHE A 71 -2.82 10.23 17.98
C PHE A 71 -2.84 8.95 18.79
N LEU A 72 -2.19 7.89 18.30
CA LEU A 72 -2.03 6.63 19.02
C LEU A 72 -0.90 6.70 20.05
N GLN A 73 0.21 7.37 19.70
CA GLN A 73 1.39 7.54 20.56
C GLN A 73 1.01 8.08 21.95
N ARG A 74 0.13 9.08 22.04
CA ARG A 74 -0.31 9.66 23.34
C ARG A 74 -0.98 8.65 24.30
N TYR A 75 -1.63 7.59 23.79
CA TYR A 75 -2.28 6.58 24.63
C TYR A 75 -1.28 5.54 25.12
N TYR A 76 -0.32 5.15 24.27
CA TYR A 76 0.73 4.21 24.64
C TYR A 76 1.79 4.83 25.56
N VAL A 77 2.13 6.10 25.37
CA VAL A 77 3.08 6.80 26.25
C VAL A 77 2.50 6.88 27.66
N LYS A 78 1.19 7.17 27.83
CA LYS A 78 0.53 7.18 29.15
C LYS A 78 0.43 5.80 29.81
N GLY A 79 0.24 4.74 29.02
CA GLY A 79 0.20 3.35 29.53
C GLY A 79 1.55 2.86 30.07
N LEU A 80 2.67 3.26 29.44
CA LEU A 80 4.03 2.92 29.88
C LEU A 80 4.42 3.60 31.20
N ILE A 81 4.08 4.88 31.40
CA ILE A 81 4.37 5.58 32.66
C ILE A 81 3.52 5.06 33.82
N ILE A 82 2.29 4.58 33.58
CA ILE A 82 1.45 3.97 34.64
C ILE A 82 2.03 2.63 35.13
N GLY A 83 2.67 1.85 34.26
CA GLY A 83 3.29 0.56 34.62
C GLY A 83 4.66 0.70 35.28
N SER A 84 5.38 1.80 35.04
CA SER A 84 6.72 2.05 35.60
C SER A 84 6.71 2.69 36.99
N VAL A 85 5.58 3.24 37.46
CA VAL A 85 5.47 3.88 38.79
C VAL A 85 5.09 2.88 39.89
N LYS A 86 4.92 1.60 39.55
CA LYS A 86 4.59 0.52 40.51
C LYS A 86 5.63 -0.59 40.58
N GLY A 87 6.83 -0.36 40.03
CA GLY A 87 8.03 -1.17 40.23
C GLY A 87 9.03 -0.43 41.11
#